data_AF-A0A2A4Z4R9-F1
#
_entry.id   AF-A0A2A4Z4R9-F1
#
_cell.length_a   1.000
_cell.length_b   1.000
_cell.length_c   1.000
_cell.angle_alpha   90.00
_cell.angle_beta   90.00
_cell.angle_gamma   90.00
#
_symmetry.space_group_name_H-M   'P 1'
#
loop_
_entity.id
_entity.type
_entity.pdbx_description
1 polymer ?
#
loop_
_entity_poly.entity_id
_entity_poly.type
_entity_poly.pdbx_seq_one_letter_code
_entity_poly.pdbx_strand_id
1 'polypeptide(L)'
;MDFRALLEQGHSKSNTTIIVNEVCVSTQKMEELMQCFIDGPVQITQRAAWPMSFIAQKHPQLLNKYYSLFIELLNQPNKHDSINRNILRAFQFVEIPKKHEGNVLDVSFKLLNSPNEPIAVKAFSMTVIFNLSKKYPDIVPELKASIEYLMPNASAGIKSRSNKILKAIQ
;
A
#
# COMPACT_ATOMS: atom_id res chain seq x y z
N MET A 1 22.05 0.25 -14.83
CA MET A 1 22.03 0.54 -13.38
C MET A 1 21.48 -0.68 -12.65
N ASP A 2 22.12 -1.10 -11.57
CA ASP A 2 21.68 -2.21 -10.70
C ASP A 2 20.94 -1.63 -9.48
N PHE A 3 19.64 -1.92 -9.36
CA PHE A 3 18.81 -1.46 -8.26
C PHE A 3 19.18 -2.10 -6.93
N ARG A 4 19.66 -3.35 -6.93
CA ARG A 4 20.09 -4.01 -5.70
C ARG A 4 21.27 -3.29 -5.07
N ALA A 5 22.31 -3.04 -5.87
CA ALA A 5 23.49 -2.30 -5.41
C ALA A 5 23.13 -0.90 -4.88
N LEU A 6 22.16 -0.22 -5.52
CA LEU A 6 21.69 1.09 -5.07
C LEU A 6 20.88 1.01 -3.76
N LEU A 7 20.06 -0.03 -3.58
CA LEU A 7 19.29 -0.26 -2.36
C LEU A 7 20.18 -0.70 -1.20
N GLU A 8 21.31 -1.36 -1.46
CA GLU A 8 22.30 -1.74 -0.43
C GLU A 8 22.93 -0.51 0.25
N GLN A 9 23.08 0.60 -0.48
CA GLN A 9 23.64 1.86 0.04
C GLN A 9 22.78 2.53 1.13
N GLY A 10 21.50 2.17 1.25
CA GLY A 10 20.66 2.63 2.34
C GLY A 10 19.27 3.10 1.95
N HIS A 11 18.50 3.50 2.95
CA HIS A 11 17.17 4.07 2.77
C HIS A 11 17.29 5.57 2.44
N SER A 12 17.35 5.90 1.16
CA SER A 12 17.63 7.26 0.67
C SER A 12 16.52 7.79 -0.24
N LYS A 13 16.12 9.04 -0.02
CA LYS A 13 15.21 9.76 -0.92
C LYS A 13 15.84 9.96 -2.30
N SER A 14 17.15 10.18 -2.36
CA SER A 14 17.88 10.29 -3.63
C SER A 14 17.77 9.00 -4.43
N ASN A 15 18.10 7.87 -3.79
CA ASN A 15 18.04 6.54 -4.42
C ASN A 15 16.61 6.21 -4.85
N THR A 16 15.62 6.52 -4.01
CA THR A 16 14.20 6.37 -4.34
C THR A 16 13.84 7.15 -5.60
N THR A 17 14.30 8.41 -5.71
CA THR A 17 14.00 9.27 -6.87
C THR A 17 14.65 8.71 -8.14
N ILE A 18 15.90 8.26 -8.05
CA ILE A 18 16.62 7.62 -9.16
C ILE A 18 15.85 6.39 -9.65
N ILE A 19 15.52 5.46 -8.74
CA ILE A 19 14.79 4.22 -9.08
C ILE A 19 13.45 4.54 -9.74
N VAL A 20 12.68 5.48 -9.19
CA VAL A 20 11.39 5.88 -9.75
C VAL A 20 11.58 6.36 -11.19
N ASN A 21 12.51 7.28 -11.43
CA ASN A 21 12.74 7.84 -12.76
C ASN A 21 13.20 6.79 -13.79
N GLU A 22 14.06 5.85 -13.38
CA GLU A 22 14.54 4.76 -14.23
C GLU A 22 13.41 3.77 -14.59
N VAL A 23 12.51 3.49 -13.65
CA VAL A 23 11.34 2.63 -13.90
C VAL A 23 10.36 3.30 -14.87
N CYS A 24 10.22 4.63 -14.83
CA CYS A 24 9.33 5.36 -15.74
C CYS A 24 9.71 5.18 -17.23
N VAL A 25 10.99 4.94 -17.52
CA VAL A 25 11.51 4.83 -18.89
C VAL A 25 11.67 3.38 -19.36
N SER A 26 11.50 2.39 -18.48
CA SER A 26 11.67 0.97 -18.82
C SER A 26 10.84 0.03 -17.95
N THR A 27 9.96 -0.76 -18.59
CA THR A 27 9.18 -1.82 -17.90
C THR A 27 10.06 -2.94 -17.36
N GLN A 28 11.21 -3.20 -17.97
CA GLN A 28 12.20 -4.15 -17.47
C GLN A 28 12.78 -3.70 -16.12
N LYS A 29 12.97 -2.39 -15.93
CA LYS A 29 13.40 -1.84 -14.64
C LYS A 29 12.36 -2.06 -13.54
N MET A 30 11.07 -2.04 -13.89
CA MET A 30 10.02 -2.40 -12.93
C MET A 30 10.17 -3.86 -12.46
N GLU A 31 10.54 -4.79 -13.35
CA GLU A 31 10.76 -6.19 -12.98
C GLU A 31 11.95 -6.34 -12.04
N GLU A 32 13.06 -5.64 -12.32
CA GLU A 32 14.23 -5.63 -11.46
C GLU A 32 13.92 -5.09 -10.06
N LEU A 33 13.13 -4.02 -9.96
CA LEU A 33 12.69 -3.49 -8.67
C LEU A 33 11.81 -4.50 -7.92
N MET A 34 10.90 -5.17 -8.63
CA MET A 34 10.02 -6.16 -8.04
C MET A 34 10.77 -7.41 -7.60
N GLN A 35 11.80 -7.83 -8.33
CA GLN A 35 12.73 -8.87 -7.92
C GLN A 35 13.41 -8.51 -6.60
N CYS A 36 13.88 -7.26 -6.45
CA CYS A 36 14.45 -6.78 -5.18
C CYS A 36 13.43 -6.75 -4.05
N PHE A 37 12.16 -6.46 -4.36
CA PHE A 37 11.09 -6.43 -3.38
C PHE A 37 10.70 -7.82 -2.88
N ILE A 38 10.57 -8.80 -3.79
CA ILE A 38 10.08 -10.15 -3.49
C ILE A 38 11.18 -11.04 -2.93
N ASP A 39 12.34 -11.07 -3.60
CA ASP A 39 13.40 -12.05 -3.35
C ASP A 39 14.63 -11.44 -2.66
N GLY A 40 14.54 -10.16 -2.31
CA GLY A 40 15.59 -9.47 -1.57
C GLY A 40 15.70 -9.95 -0.13
N PRO A 41 16.88 -9.83 0.50
CA PRO A 41 16.97 -9.92 1.94
C PRO A 41 16.10 -8.82 2.58
N VAL A 42 15.67 -9.03 3.82
CA VAL A 42 14.70 -8.17 4.54
C VAL A 42 14.97 -6.67 4.35
N GLN A 43 16.21 -6.21 4.47
CA GLN A 43 16.56 -4.79 4.31
C GLN A 43 16.34 -4.26 2.89
N ILE A 44 16.60 -5.08 1.87
CA ILE A 44 16.41 -4.70 0.47
C ILE A 44 14.93 -4.69 0.12
N THR A 45 14.17 -5.69 0.57
CA THR A 45 12.71 -5.70 0.43
C THR A 45 12.09 -4.44 1.02
N GLN A 46 12.49 -4.06 2.25
CA GLN A 46 12.02 -2.84 2.90
C GLN A 46 12.32 -1.57 2.07
N ARG A 47 13.53 -1.48 1.54
CA ARG A 47 13.99 -0.32 0.78
C ARG A 47 13.37 -0.27 -0.63
N ALA A 48 13.13 -1.42 -1.26
CA ALA A 48 12.45 -1.55 -2.56
C ALA A 48 10.94 -1.22 -2.47
N ALA A 49 10.32 -1.50 -1.33
CA ALA A 49 8.90 -1.22 -1.11
C ALA A 49 8.56 0.28 -1.26
N TRP A 50 9.46 1.16 -0.84
CA TRP A 50 9.22 2.61 -0.84
C TRP A 50 9.10 3.23 -2.25
N PRO A 51 10.08 3.06 -3.16
CA PRO A 51 9.96 3.54 -4.54
C PRO A 51 8.78 2.91 -5.27
N MET A 52 8.44 1.64 -5.01
CA MET A 52 7.24 1.01 -5.58
C MET A 52 5.97 1.84 -5.28
N SER A 53 5.81 2.33 -4.05
CA SER A 53 4.65 3.17 -3.69
C SER A 53 4.61 4.52 -4.41
N PHE A 54 5.77 5.09 -4.76
CA PHE A 54 5.86 6.32 -5.55
C PHE A 54 5.65 6.07 -7.04
N ILE A 55 6.10 4.92 -7.55
CA ILE A 55 5.81 4.47 -8.91
C ILE A 55 4.30 4.33 -9.07
N ALA A 56 3.60 3.71 -8.12
CA ALA A 56 2.14 3.62 -8.15
C ALA A 56 1.44 4.99 -8.23
N GLN A 57 2.00 6.00 -7.56
CA GLN A 57 1.47 7.36 -7.60
C GLN A 57 1.66 8.05 -8.95
N LYS A 58 2.80 7.83 -9.62
CA LYS A 58 3.15 8.51 -10.88
C LYS A 58 2.74 7.73 -12.13
N HIS A 59 2.86 6.41 -12.09
CA HIS A 59 2.68 5.46 -13.19
C HIS A 59 1.90 4.22 -12.71
N PRO A 60 0.62 4.40 -12.30
CA PRO A 60 -0.19 3.35 -11.69
C PRO A 60 -0.28 2.06 -12.53
N GLN A 61 -0.28 2.18 -13.85
CA GLN A 61 -0.38 1.06 -14.79
C GLN A 61 0.75 0.03 -14.66
N LEU A 62 1.92 0.43 -14.12
CA LEU A 62 3.05 -0.48 -13.93
C LEU A 62 2.79 -1.53 -12.84
N LEU A 63 1.75 -1.35 -12.02
CA LEU A 63 1.35 -2.30 -10.99
C LEU A 63 0.39 -3.38 -11.49
N ASN A 64 -0.17 -3.25 -12.70
CA ASN A 64 -1.25 -4.10 -13.22
C ASN A 64 -0.96 -5.61 -13.17
N LYS A 65 0.30 -6.00 -13.34
CA LYS A 65 0.70 -7.42 -13.32
C LYS A 65 0.98 -7.99 -11.92
N TYR A 66 1.00 -7.17 -10.87
CA TYR A 66 1.49 -7.57 -9.55
C TYR A 66 0.39 -7.69 -8.48
N TYR A 67 -0.88 -7.45 -8.81
CA TYR A 67 -1.97 -7.48 -7.82
C TYR A 67 -2.12 -8.82 -7.10
N SER A 68 -2.06 -9.96 -7.81
CA SER A 68 -2.13 -11.28 -7.16
C SER A 68 -1.02 -11.45 -6.11
N LEU A 69 0.21 -11.11 -6.48
CA LEU A 69 1.37 -11.12 -5.60
C LEU A 69 1.20 -10.18 -4.40
N PHE A 70 0.72 -8.96 -4.63
CA PHE A 70 0.50 -8.00 -3.54
C PHE A 70 -0.53 -8.49 -2.53
N ILE A 71 -1.61 -9.11 -3.00
CA ILE A 71 -2.64 -9.70 -2.13
C ILE A 71 -2.07 -10.87 -1.31
N GLU A 72 -1.26 -11.72 -1.95
CA GLU A 72 -0.55 -12.80 -1.27
C GLU A 72 0.38 -12.26 -0.19
N LEU A 73 1.23 -11.29 -0.53
CA LEU A 73 2.12 -10.63 0.41
C LEU A 73 1.34 -9.98 1.55
N LEU A 74 0.24 -9.27 1.29
CA LEU A 74 -0.59 -8.67 2.34
C LEU A 74 -1.14 -9.70 3.33
N ASN A 75 -1.48 -10.90 2.87
CA ASN A 75 -1.97 -11.99 3.70
C ASN A 75 -0.87 -12.80 4.40
N GLN A 76 0.38 -12.71 3.95
CA GLN A 76 1.49 -13.46 4.53
C GLN A 76 1.81 -13.03 5.98
N PRO A 77 1.91 -13.96 6.94
CA PRO A 77 2.32 -13.65 8.31
C PRO A 77 3.83 -13.41 8.42
N ASN A 78 4.29 -12.86 9.55
CA ASN A 78 5.71 -12.76 9.92
C ASN A 78 6.61 -12.03 8.91
N LYS A 79 6.06 -11.01 8.24
CA LYS A 79 6.79 -10.14 7.31
C LYS A 79 6.99 -8.76 7.92
N HIS A 80 7.93 -8.00 7.36
CA HIS A 80 8.17 -6.64 7.84
C HIS A 80 7.05 -5.67 7.45
N ASP A 81 6.62 -4.83 8.39
CA ASP A 81 5.53 -3.87 8.26
C ASP A 81 5.60 -2.94 7.04
N SER A 82 6.82 -2.65 6.57
CA SER A 82 7.06 -1.85 5.37
C SER A 82 6.38 -2.42 4.12
N ILE A 83 6.19 -3.74 4.06
CA ILE A 83 5.55 -4.41 2.94
C ILE A 83 4.07 -4.01 2.90
N ASN A 84 3.32 -4.28 3.99
CA ASN A 84 1.92 -3.88 4.15
C ASN A 84 1.74 -2.39 3.88
N ARG A 85 2.57 -1.57 4.56
CA ARG A 85 2.50 -0.12 4.48
C ARG A 85 2.62 0.38 3.05
N ASN A 86 3.60 -0.10 2.27
CA ASN A 86 3.84 0.43 0.95
C ASN A 86 2.90 -0.14 -0.12
N ILE A 87 2.48 -1.41 0.00
CA ILE A 87 1.44 -1.97 -0.89
C ILE A 87 0.14 -1.19 -0.71
N LEU A 88 -0.34 -1.02 0.52
CA LEU A 88 -1.57 -0.26 0.77
C LEU A 88 -1.41 1.21 0.41
N ARG A 89 -0.21 1.79 0.59
CA ARG A 89 0.06 3.13 0.11
C ARG A 89 -0.14 3.24 -1.39
N ALA A 90 0.43 2.29 -2.15
CA ALA A 90 0.30 2.22 -3.60
C ALA A 90 -1.17 2.09 -4.03
N PHE A 91 -1.93 1.24 -3.35
CA PHE A 91 -3.35 1.00 -3.65
C PHE A 91 -4.25 2.24 -3.52
N GLN A 92 -3.81 3.29 -2.81
CA GLN A 92 -4.56 4.56 -2.75
C GLN A 92 -4.54 5.33 -4.08
N PHE A 93 -3.59 5.05 -4.98
CA PHE A 93 -3.33 5.83 -6.19
C PHE A 93 -3.67 5.10 -7.49
N VAL A 94 -4.17 3.87 -7.40
CA VAL A 94 -4.43 3.00 -8.55
C VAL A 94 -5.91 2.65 -8.61
N GLU A 95 -6.40 2.38 -9.81
CA GLU A 95 -7.66 1.66 -9.99
C GLU A 95 -7.38 0.17 -9.85
N ILE A 96 -7.97 -0.47 -8.83
CA ILE A 96 -7.78 -1.91 -8.59
C ILE A 96 -8.57 -2.67 -9.66
N PRO A 97 -7.95 -3.60 -10.41
CA PRO A 97 -8.67 -4.40 -11.39
C PRO A 97 -9.83 -5.16 -10.75
N LYS A 98 -11.00 -5.18 -11.41
CA LYS A 98 -12.25 -5.74 -10.87
C LYS A 98 -12.11 -7.13 -10.24
N LYS A 99 -11.30 -8.01 -10.84
CA LYS A 99 -11.03 -9.37 -10.34
C LYS A 99 -10.32 -9.42 -8.96
N HIS A 100 -9.72 -8.31 -8.54
CA HIS A 100 -8.94 -8.19 -7.30
C HIS A 100 -9.63 -7.34 -6.23
N GLU A 101 -10.67 -6.57 -6.57
CA GLU A 101 -11.31 -5.62 -5.66
C GLU A 101 -11.83 -6.28 -4.37
N GLY A 102 -12.50 -7.44 -4.48
CA GLY A 102 -13.00 -8.19 -3.31
C GLY A 102 -11.88 -8.63 -2.36
N ASN A 103 -10.80 -9.21 -2.90
CA ASN A 103 -9.66 -9.67 -2.10
C ASN A 103 -8.89 -8.50 -1.46
N VAL A 104 -8.75 -7.39 -2.20
CA VAL A 104 -8.10 -6.18 -1.66
C VAL A 104 -8.96 -5.57 -0.56
N LEU A 105 -10.29 -5.59 -0.70
CA LEU A 105 -11.21 -5.09 0.31
C LEU A 105 -11.10 -5.91 1.60
N ASP A 106 -11.21 -7.23 1.50
CA ASP A 106 -11.15 -8.17 2.63
C ASP A 106 -9.85 -8.00 3.44
N VAL A 107 -8.70 -8.06 2.76
CA VAL A 107 -7.40 -7.92 3.44
C VAL A 107 -7.23 -6.51 4.03
N SER A 108 -7.79 -5.47 3.39
CA SER A 108 -7.72 -4.10 3.93
C SER A 108 -8.55 -3.97 5.22
N PHE A 109 -9.75 -4.55 5.29
CA PHE A 109 -10.55 -4.55 6.53
C PHE A 109 -9.86 -5.33 7.64
N LYS A 110 -9.30 -6.51 7.33
CA LYS A 110 -8.50 -7.30 8.28
C LYS A 110 -7.35 -6.49 8.86
N LEU A 111 -6.59 -5.77 8.02
CA LEU A 111 -5.47 -4.93 8.45
C LEU A 111 -5.92 -3.68 9.21
N LEU A 112 -7.03 -3.06 8.82
CA LEU A 112 -7.62 -1.91 9.53
C LEU A 112 -8.01 -2.29 10.97
N ASN A 113 -8.67 -3.43 11.13
CA ASN A 113 -9.25 -3.88 12.39
C ASN A 113 -8.28 -4.67 13.28
N SER A 114 -7.13 -5.10 12.76
CA SER A 114 -6.09 -5.78 13.56
C SER A 114 -5.50 -4.85 14.63
N PRO A 115 -5.48 -5.23 15.93
CA PRO A 115 -5.02 -4.36 17.01
C PRO A 115 -3.54 -4.01 16.92
N ASN A 116 -2.73 -4.89 16.33
CA ASN A 116 -1.27 -4.81 16.34
C ASN A 116 -0.68 -4.20 15.06
N GLU A 117 -1.52 -3.83 14.07
CA GLU A 117 -1.02 -3.24 12.84
C GLU A 117 -0.55 -1.79 13.05
N PRO A 118 0.58 -1.41 12.43
CA PRO A 118 1.09 -0.05 12.51
C PRO A 118 0.06 1.00 12.05
N ILE A 119 0.14 2.18 12.66
CA ILE A 119 -0.74 3.32 12.37
C ILE A 119 -0.82 3.61 10.85
N ALA A 120 0.31 3.57 10.15
CA ALA A 120 0.33 3.84 8.71
C ALA A 120 -0.42 2.77 7.89
N VAL A 121 -0.33 1.50 8.28
CA VAL A 121 -1.04 0.39 7.63
C VAL A 121 -2.55 0.58 7.77
N LYS A 122 -3.02 0.85 9.00
CA LYS A 122 -4.43 1.17 9.28
C LYS A 122 -4.91 2.37 8.46
N ALA A 123 -4.13 3.45 8.46
CA ALA A 123 -4.46 4.67 7.74
C ALA A 123 -4.62 4.44 6.23
N PHE A 124 -3.71 3.69 5.61
CA PHE A 124 -3.77 3.39 4.18
C PHE A 124 -4.89 2.40 3.86
N SER A 125 -5.10 1.38 4.68
CA SER A 125 -6.24 0.45 4.55
C SER A 125 -7.57 1.19 4.53
N MET A 126 -7.77 2.12 5.47
CA MET A 126 -8.97 2.96 5.53
C MET A 126 -9.22 3.74 4.23
N THR A 127 -8.16 4.26 3.61
CA THR A 127 -8.28 4.99 2.33
C THR A 127 -8.55 4.07 1.16
N VAL A 128 -7.97 2.86 1.14
CA VAL A 128 -8.26 1.85 0.11
C VAL A 128 -9.72 1.42 0.18
N ILE A 129 -10.22 1.11 1.39
CA ILE A 129 -11.63 0.76 1.62
C ILE A 129 -12.55 1.91 1.18
N PHE A 130 -12.25 3.15 1.59
CA PHE A 130 -13.01 4.32 1.17
C PHE A 130 -13.03 4.53 -0.35
N ASN A 131 -11.92 4.27 -1.04
CA ASN A 131 -11.88 4.35 -2.50
C ASN A 131 -12.80 3.31 -3.14
N LEU A 132 -12.79 2.07 -2.63
CA LEU A 132 -13.70 1.01 -3.08
C LEU A 132 -15.16 1.29 -2.72
N SER A 133 -15.43 1.97 -1.60
CA SER A 133 -16.81 2.29 -1.16
C SER A 133 -17.52 3.27 -2.09
N LYS A 134 -16.77 4.06 -2.87
CA LYS A 134 -17.33 4.92 -3.92
C LYS A 134 -17.97 4.11 -5.04
N LYS A 135 -17.46 2.90 -5.30
CA LYS A 135 -17.99 1.95 -6.28
C LYS A 135 -18.99 0.97 -5.67
N TYR A 136 -18.80 0.63 -4.40
CA TYR A 136 -19.61 -0.31 -3.64
C TYR A 136 -20.18 0.37 -2.37
N PRO A 137 -21.27 1.17 -2.48
CA PRO A 137 -21.81 1.92 -1.35
C PRO A 137 -22.24 1.06 -0.16
N ASP A 138 -22.59 -0.20 -0.40
CA ASP A 138 -23.04 -1.15 0.64
C ASP A 138 -21.99 -1.41 1.74
N ILE A 139 -20.71 -1.11 1.47
CA ILE A 139 -19.61 -1.29 2.44
C ILE A 139 -19.43 -0.07 3.37
N VAL A 140 -20.09 1.05 3.07
CA VAL A 140 -19.99 2.30 3.86
C VAL A 140 -20.34 2.09 5.35
N PRO A 141 -21.39 1.36 5.72
CA PRO A 141 -21.69 1.09 7.12
C PRO A 141 -20.56 0.36 7.86
N GLU A 142 -19.93 -0.63 7.23
CA GLU A 142 -18.81 -1.39 7.80
C GLU A 142 -17.56 -0.51 7.98
N LEU A 143 -17.27 0.36 7.00
CA LEU A 143 -16.20 1.35 7.10
C LEU A 143 -16.45 2.35 8.23
N LYS A 144 -17.68 2.86 8.40
CA LYS A 144 -18.07 3.76 9.50
C LYS A 144 -17.83 3.08 10.85
N ALA A 145 -18.34 1.86 11.02
CA ALA A 145 -18.17 1.09 12.26
C ALA A 145 -16.69 0.87 12.61
N SER A 146 -15.87 0.51 11.61
CA SER A 146 -14.42 0.32 11.80
C SER A 146 -13.73 1.63 12.21
N ILE A 147 -14.10 2.76 11.60
CA ILE A 147 -13.57 4.08 11.96
C ILE A 147 -13.95 4.46 13.40
N GLU A 148 -15.23 4.33 13.74
CA GLU A 148 -15.77 4.68 15.07
C GLU A 148 -15.09 3.86 16.17
N TYR A 149 -14.85 2.57 15.92
CA TYR A 149 -14.13 1.70 16.84
C TYR A 149 -12.68 2.16 17.09
N LEU A 150 -11.99 2.67 16.05
CA LEU A 150 -10.60 3.13 16.17
C LEU A 150 -10.47 4.50 16.85
N MET A 151 -11.47 5.37 16.72
CA MET A 151 -11.40 6.78 17.12
C MET A 151 -11.02 7.06 18.59
N PRO A 152 -11.52 6.31 19.60
CA PRO A 152 -11.18 6.56 21.01
C PRO A 152 -9.67 6.54 21.28
N ASN A 153 -8.96 5.58 20.67
CA ASN A 153 -7.53 5.35 20.88
C ASN A 153 -6.67 5.80 19.69
N ALA A 154 -7.27 6.48 18.71
CA ALA A 154 -6.60 6.86 17.48
C ALA A 154 -5.55 7.96 17.69
N SER A 155 -4.43 7.84 16.98
CA SER A 155 -3.45 8.92 16.84
C SER A 155 -4.06 10.12 16.09
N ALA A 156 -3.43 11.29 16.21
CA ALA A 156 -3.86 12.50 15.49
C ALA A 156 -3.96 12.28 13.96
N GLY A 157 -3.03 11.48 13.39
CA GLY A 157 -3.04 11.13 11.97
C GLY A 157 -4.24 10.27 11.56
N ILE A 158 -4.62 9.29 12.38
CA ILE A 158 -5.82 8.48 12.15
C ILE A 158 -7.06 9.34 12.29
N LYS A 159 -7.19 10.11 13.38
CA LYS A 159 -8.32 11.03 13.60
C LYS A 159 -8.55 11.98 12.43
N SER A 160 -7.47 12.62 11.94
CA SER A 160 -7.54 13.53 10.79
C SER A 160 -8.09 12.83 9.54
N ARG A 161 -7.64 11.60 9.28
CA ARG A 161 -8.07 10.83 8.11
C ARG A 161 -9.50 10.31 8.26
N SER A 162 -9.83 9.76 9.42
CA SER A 162 -11.18 9.31 9.78
C SER A 162 -12.21 10.42 9.59
N ASN A 163 -11.96 11.62 10.12
CA ASN A 163 -12.86 12.75 9.99
C ASN A 163 -13.09 13.17 8.53
N LYS A 164 -12.03 13.14 7.70
CA LYS A 164 -12.14 13.44 6.27
C LYS A 164 -13.00 12.40 5.55
N ILE A 165 -12.81 11.13 5.85
CA ILE A 165 -13.56 10.03 5.24
C ILE A 165 -15.02 10.06 5.69
N LEU A 166 -15.29 10.17 7.00
CA LEU A 166 -16.65 10.25 7.54
C LEU A 166 -17.43 11.41 6.90
N LYS A 167 -16.82 12.59 6.75
CA LYS A 167 -17.44 13.73 6.07
C LYS A 167 -17.76 13.45 4.58
N ALA A 168 -16.98 12.61 3.91
CA ALA A 168 -17.15 12.29 2.50
C ALA A 168 -18.18 11.16 2.24
N ILE A 169 -18.53 10.38 3.27
CA ILE A 169 -19.53 9.29 3.22
C ILE A 169 -20.79 9.61 4.05
N GLN A 170 -20.95 10.89 4.42
CA GLN A 170 -22.17 11.43 5.00
C GLN A 170 -23.26 11.53 3.95
#